data_AF-A0A2N3HKM5-F1
#
_entry.id   AF-A0A2N3HKM5-F1
#
_cell.length_a   1.000
_cell.length_b   1.000
_cell.length_c   1.000
_cell.angle_alpha   90.00
_cell.angle_beta   90.00
_cell.angle_gamma   90.00
#
_symmetry.space_group_name_H-M   'P 1'
#
loop_
_entity.id
_entity.type
_entity.pdbx_description
1 polymer ?
#
loop_
_entity_poly.entity_id
_entity_poly.type
_entity_poly.pdbx_seq_one_letter_code
_entity_poly.pdbx_strand_id
1 'polypeptide(L)'
;MKNFKLIYIFSILGLFLTSCDPSVESPGESDASFVTYLPLITLEGGDVTLDCDASTYTDPGAVASAGGNEIELFTSVNGIYFGGNTVDGPDTYSITYSAFNDDEIPAAGFRTVIWPACNGDLVNSIAGMYTASILRTATSGATVNYTTRAFGPYFIIDLGGGVYQLSDAIGGFYEYGYGYGPDYAATGLTVTANNIATNDFTHDDVIGVGAFGGSLNMTDFSVNPVTKTIEFATDWSFGYVFEVTLTQVQ
;
A
#
# COMPACT_ATOMS: atom_id res chain seq x y z
N MET A 1 -83.36 6.25 18.29
CA MET A 1 -81.94 6.26 17.85
C MET A 1 -81.03 7.12 18.77
N LYS A 2 -81.26 7.15 20.10
CA LYS A 2 -80.51 8.02 21.03
C LYS A 2 -79.36 7.31 21.76
N ASN A 3 -79.36 5.96 21.76
CA ASN A 3 -78.44 5.14 22.55
C ASN A 3 -77.21 4.64 21.77
N PHE A 4 -77.19 4.78 20.44
CA PHE A 4 -76.01 4.40 19.63
C PHE A 4 -74.87 5.41 19.73
N LYS A 5 -75.15 6.71 19.94
CA LYS A 5 -74.11 7.75 20.09
C LYS A 5 -73.22 7.52 21.32
N LEU A 6 -73.78 6.97 22.40
CA LEU A 6 -73.03 6.68 23.62
C LEU A 6 -72.07 5.50 23.43
N ILE A 7 -72.47 4.50 22.64
CA ILE A 7 -71.64 3.33 22.30
C ILE A 7 -70.44 3.74 21.45
N TYR A 8 -70.63 4.62 20.45
CA TYR A 8 -69.50 5.12 19.65
C TYR A 8 -68.52 5.98 20.46
N ILE A 9 -69.01 6.77 21.43
CA ILE A 9 -68.14 7.54 22.33
C ILE A 9 -67.34 6.62 23.26
N PHE A 10 -67.95 5.59 23.83
CA PHE A 10 -67.26 4.61 24.67
C PHE A 10 -66.26 3.75 23.89
N SER A 11 -66.56 3.38 22.64
CA SER A 11 -65.61 2.66 21.77
C SER A 11 -64.42 3.52 21.36
N ILE A 12 -64.64 4.81 21.04
CA ILE A 12 -63.55 5.75 20.73
C ILE A 12 -62.70 6.04 21.97
N LEU A 13 -63.31 6.17 23.15
CA LEU A 13 -62.58 6.40 24.40
C LEU A 13 -61.76 5.16 24.83
N GLY A 14 -62.25 3.95 24.55
CA GLY A 14 -61.50 2.71 24.76
C GLY A 14 -60.24 2.59 23.89
N LEU A 15 -60.26 3.14 22.66
CA LEU A 15 -59.09 3.18 21.76
C LEU A 15 -57.98 4.12 22.26
N PHE A 16 -58.30 5.17 23.01
CA PHE A 16 -57.32 6.08 23.61
C PHE A 16 -56.69 5.54 24.91
N LEU A 17 -57.28 4.52 25.53
CA LEU A 17 -56.78 3.92 26.78
C LEU A 17 -55.86 2.71 26.56
N THR A 18 -55.79 2.19 25.32
CA THR A 18 -54.93 1.05 24.96
C THR A 18 -53.74 1.43 24.07
N SER A 19 -53.59 2.70 23.69
CA SER A 19 -52.48 3.16 22.84
C SER A 19 -51.24 3.62 23.63
N CYS A 20 -51.18 3.31 24.93
CA CYS A 20 -50.01 3.51 25.79
C CYS A 20 -49.46 2.15 26.22
N ASP A 21 -49.30 1.23 25.27
CA ASP A 21 -48.39 0.12 25.48
C ASP A 21 -46.99 0.65 25.19
N PRO A 22 -46.10 0.81 26.20
CA PRO A 22 -44.69 1.04 25.93
C PRO A 22 -44.06 -0.28 25.43
N SER A 23 -44.71 -1.01 24.52
CA SER A 23 -44.14 -2.22 23.89
C SER A 23 -43.22 -1.89 22.72
N VAL A 24 -43.04 -0.62 22.42
CA VAL A 24 -41.68 -0.09 22.30
C VAL A 24 -41.43 0.67 23.59
N GLU A 25 -40.67 0.04 24.46
CA GLU A 25 -40.30 0.57 25.76
C GLU A 25 -39.83 2.01 25.55
N SER A 26 -40.28 2.93 26.42
CA SER A 26 -39.88 4.35 26.41
C SER A 26 -38.41 4.43 26.01
N PRO A 27 -37.93 5.37 25.16
CA PRO A 27 -36.50 5.47 24.84
C PRO A 27 -35.66 5.30 26.12
N GLY A 28 -35.01 4.13 26.28
CA GLY A 28 -34.28 3.73 27.50
C GLY A 28 -34.85 2.60 28.40
N GLU A 29 -36.07 2.07 28.25
CA GLU A 29 -36.54 0.92 29.08
C GLU A 29 -36.05 -0.44 28.50
N SER A 30 -35.99 -0.61 27.16
CA SER A 30 -35.46 -1.81 26.48
C SER A 30 -34.11 -1.59 25.81
N ASP A 31 -33.29 -0.67 26.31
CA ASP A 31 -31.96 -0.43 25.76
C ASP A 31 -31.07 -1.67 26.01
N ALA A 32 -31.10 -2.61 25.07
CA ALA A 32 -30.20 -3.75 24.98
C ALA A 32 -28.80 -3.33 24.47
N SER A 33 -28.61 -2.04 24.21
CA SER A 33 -27.32 -1.43 23.88
C SER A 33 -26.40 -1.52 25.10
N PHE A 34 -25.18 -2.03 24.91
CA PHE A 34 -24.13 -1.99 25.92
C PHE A 34 -22.99 -1.08 25.48
N VAL A 35 -22.24 -0.57 26.45
CA VAL A 35 -21.08 0.29 26.18
C VAL A 35 -19.93 -0.59 25.71
N THR A 36 -19.46 -0.35 24.49
CA THR A 36 -18.21 -0.92 23.98
C THR A 36 -17.11 0.13 24.05
N TYR A 37 -15.94 -0.27 24.56
CA TYR A 37 -14.75 0.58 24.54
C TYR A 37 -13.89 0.18 23.34
N LEU A 38 -13.82 1.07 22.35
CA LEU A 38 -13.03 0.81 21.15
C LEU A 38 -11.54 0.77 21.49
N PRO A 39 -10.78 -0.14 20.86
CA PRO A 39 -9.34 -0.18 21.03
C PRO A 39 -8.69 1.06 20.41
N LEU A 40 -7.66 1.58 21.08
CA LEU A 40 -6.80 2.66 20.63
C LEU A 40 -5.35 2.18 20.61
N ILE A 41 -4.71 2.25 19.45
CA ILE A 41 -3.27 1.98 19.29
C ILE A 41 -2.53 3.31 19.27
N THR A 42 -1.50 3.43 20.12
CA THR A 42 -0.59 4.57 20.16
C THR A 42 0.81 4.11 19.76
N LEU A 43 1.31 4.61 18.63
CA LEU A 43 2.65 4.31 18.14
C LEU A 43 3.71 4.97 19.00
N GLU A 44 4.79 4.24 19.30
CA GLU A 44 6.00 4.83 19.86
C GLU A 44 6.88 5.32 18.70
N GLY A 45 7.01 6.63 18.53
CA GLY A 45 7.66 7.21 17.36
C GLY A 45 6.80 7.14 16.08
N GLY A 46 7.42 7.43 14.94
CA GLY A 46 6.74 7.48 13.64
C GLY A 46 7.40 6.61 12.59
N ASP A 47 7.18 6.96 11.32
CA ASP A 47 7.85 6.35 10.18
C ASP A 47 9.38 6.52 10.28
N VAL A 48 10.10 5.55 9.73
CA VAL A 48 11.57 5.48 9.82
C VAL A 48 12.16 5.36 8.42
N THR A 49 13.23 6.09 8.17
CA THR A 49 14.11 5.88 7.00
C THR A 49 15.49 5.54 7.53
N LEU A 50 16.00 4.38 7.13
CA LEU A 50 17.32 3.90 7.50
C LEU A 50 18.38 4.39 6.53
N ASP A 51 19.62 4.46 7.00
CA ASP A 51 20.77 4.56 6.12
C ASP A 51 20.92 3.26 5.33
N CYS A 52 21.45 3.35 4.10
CA CYS A 52 21.56 2.18 3.24
C CYS A 52 22.50 1.10 3.81
N ASP A 53 23.48 1.53 4.61
CA ASP A 53 24.49 0.71 5.28
C ASP A 53 24.11 0.35 6.72
N ALA A 54 22.85 0.58 7.11
CA ALA A 54 22.31 0.03 8.34
C ALA A 54 22.56 -1.48 8.41
N SER A 55 22.71 -2.01 9.63
CA SER A 55 22.92 -3.44 9.84
C SER A 55 21.77 -4.11 10.59
N THR A 56 20.94 -3.32 11.26
CA THR A 56 19.80 -3.79 12.05
C THR A 56 18.73 -2.70 12.13
N TYR A 57 17.50 -3.13 12.33
CA TYR A 57 16.38 -2.29 12.73
C TYR A 57 15.80 -2.81 14.04
N THR A 58 15.48 -1.91 14.96
CA THR A 58 14.71 -2.23 16.17
C THR A 58 13.43 -1.43 16.14
N ASP A 59 12.29 -2.13 16.16
CA ASP A 59 10.99 -1.48 16.18
C ASP A 59 10.78 -0.77 17.52
N PRO A 60 10.51 0.55 17.53
CA PRO A 60 10.12 1.25 18.75
C PRO A 60 8.81 0.72 19.34
N GLY A 61 7.97 0.06 18.53
CA GLY A 61 6.75 -0.59 18.99
C GLY A 61 5.55 0.35 19.12
N ALA A 62 4.52 -0.15 19.79
CA ALA A 62 3.28 0.56 20.06
C ALA A 62 2.62 -0.02 21.31
N VAL A 63 1.63 0.69 21.84
CA VAL A 63 0.77 0.22 22.93
C VAL A 63 -0.69 0.27 22.51
N ALA A 64 -1.49 -0.69 22.99
CA ALA A 64 -2.92 -0.73 22.73
C ALA A 64 -3.71 -0.63 24.04
N SER A 65 -4.82 0.09 24.03
CA SER A 65 -5.72 0.20 25.18
C SER A 65 -7.19 0.25 24.80
N ALA A 66 -8.06 -0.24 25.68
CA ALA A 66 -9.52 -0.08 25.58
C ALA A 66 -10.07 0.34 26.94
N GLY A 67 -10.84 1.44 26.97
CA GLY A 67 -11.42 1.96 28.22
C GLY A 67 -10.38 2.38 29.27
N GLY A 68 -9.15 2.67 28.85
CA GLY A 68 -8.03 3.02 29.72
C GLY A 68 -7.22 1.84 30.27
N ASN A 69 -7.58 0.61 29.93
CA ASN A 69 -6.79 -0.58 30.26
C ASN A 69 -5.97 -1.03 29.06
N GLU A 70 -4.74 -1.46 29.29
CA GLU A 70 -3.88 -2.04 28.25
C GLU A 70 -4.47 -3.38 27.76
N ILE A 71 -4.41 -3.60 26.46
CA ILE A 71 -4.87 -4.83 25.81
C ILE A 71 -3.74 -5.42 24.97
N GLU A 72 -3.87 -6.70 24.60
CA GLU A 72 -2.88 -7.39 23.77
C GLU A 72 -2.70 -6.69 22.41
N LEU A 73 -1.44 -6.56 22.02
CA LEU A 73 -1.04 -6.01 20.73
C LEU A 73 -0.35 -7.08 19.90
N PHE A 74 -0.81 -7.23 18.67
CA PHE A 74 -0.20 -8.09 17.66
C PHE A 74 0.59 -7.23 16.67
N THR A 75 1.77 -7.69 16.29
CA THR A 75 2.64 -7.01 15.33
C THR A 75 2.94 -7.93 14.16
N SER A 76 2.82 -7.41 12.94
CA SER A 76 3.25 -8.09 11.72
C SER A 76 4.07 -7.14 10.85
N VAL A 77 5.01 -7.69 10.09
CA VAL A 77 5.86 -6.95 9.16
C VAL A 77 5.66 -7.54 7.77
N ASN A 78 5.59 -6.69 6.76
CA ASN A 78 5.52 -7.08 5.36
C ASN A 78 6.42 -6.18 4.50
N GLY A 79 7.43 -6.77 3.85
CA GLY A 79 8.19 -6.11 2.79
C GLY A 79 7.32 -5.92 1.55
N ILE A 80 7.30 -4.72 1.01
CA ILE A 80 6.35 -4.29 -0.01
C ILE A 80 6.77 -4.77 -1.41
N TYR A 81 8.04 -4.65 -1.76
CA TYR A 81 8.49 -4.88 -3.14
C TYR A 81 9.27 -6.18 -3.33
N PHE A 82 10.10 -6.52 -2.35
CA PHE A 82 10.98 -7.70 -2.42
C PHE A 82 10.56 -8.78 -1.42
N GLY A 83 9.63 -8.44 -0.53
CA GLY A 83 8.99 -9.35 0.40
C GLY A 83 9.73 -9.48 1.72
N GLY A 84 9.39 -10.52 2.48
CA GLY A 84 9.91 -10.75 3.82
C GLY A 84 8.95 -10.33 4.93
N ASN A 85 9.09 -10.99 6.08
CA ASN A 85 8.26 -10.82 7.26
C ASN A 85 9.04 -10.24 8.46
N THR A 86 10.23 -9.71 8.18
CA THR A 86 11.11 -9.01 9.11
C THR A 86 11.82 -7.89 8.34
N VAL A 87 12.22 -6.83 9.04
CA VAL A 87 12.98 -5.72 8.45
C VAL A 87 14.45 -6.14 8.38
N ASP A 88 14.86 -6.65 7.22
CA ASP A 88 16.20 -7.23 7.00
C ASP A 88 16.69 -6.94 5.57
N GLY A 89 17.25 -5.74 5.39
CA GLY A 89 17.80 -5.28 4.13
C GLY A 89 16.88 -4.36 3.34
N PRO A 90 17.24 -4.04 2.09
CA PRO A 90 16.56 -3.02 1.32
C PRO A 90 15.13 -3.39 0.88
N ASP A 91 14.14 -2.62 1.34
CA ASP A 91 12.75 -2.63 0.90
C ASP A 91 12.04 -1.42 1.54
N THR A 92 10.78 -1.18 1.18
CA THR A 92 9.83 -0.52 2.08
C THR A 92 9.09 -1.60 2.85
N TYR A 93 9.04 -1.48 4.17
CA TYR A 93 8.29 -2.36 5.05
C TYR A 93 7.08 -1.64 5.63
N SER A 94 5.94 -2.33 5.64
CA SER A 94 4.76 -1.96 6.42
C SER A 94 4.73 -2.80 7.69
N ILE A 95 4.87 -2.14 8.85
CA ILE A 95 4.66 -2.75 10.16
C ILE A 95 3.23 -2.45 10.58
N THR A 96 2.43 -3.51 10.74
CA THR A 96 1.04 -3.42 11.18
C THR A 96 0.94 -3.82 12.64
N TYR A 97 0.38 -2.93 13.44
CA TYR A 97 -0.01 -3.18 14.82
C TYR A 97 -1.52 -3.38 14.83
N SER A 98 -1.99 -4.48 15.42
CA SER A 98 -3.42 -4.74 15.58
C SER A 98 -3.76 -5.10 17.02
N ALA A 99 -4.97 -4.73 17.43
CA ALA A 99 -5.51 -5.05 18.74
C ALA A 99 -7.03 -5.23 18.64
N PHE A 100 -7.59 -6.02 19.54
CA PHE A 100 -9.01 -6.31 19.60
C PHE A 100 -9.52 -6.03 21.02
N ASN A 101 -10.70 -5.43 21.15
CA ASN A 101 -11.37 -5.32 22.44
C ASN A 101 -12.15 -6.60 22.79
N ASP A 102 -12.81 -6.61 23.94
CA ASP A 102 -13.61 -7.75 24.41
C ASP A 102 -14.76 -8.15 23.47
N ASP A 103 -15.19 -7.23 22.60
CA ASP A 103 -16.25 -7.44 21.59
C ASP A 103 -15.67 -7.84 20.22
N GLU A 104 -14.38 -8.16 20.13
CA GLU A 104 -13.66 -8.52 18.90
C GLU A 104 -13.63 -7.40 17.84
N ILE A 105 -13.86 -6.15 18.23
CA ILE A 105 -13.75 -5.00 17.34
C ILE A 105 -12.27 -4.65 17.17
N PRO A 106 -11.74 -4.56 15.94
CA PRO A 106 -10.30 -4.32 15.71
C PRO A 106 -9.93 -2.82 15.73
N ALA A 107 -8.69 -2.54 16.11
CA ALA A 107 -7.95 -1.35 15.71
C ALA A 107 -6.66 -1.74 14.97
N ALA A 108 -6.20 -0.86 14.09
CA ALA A 108 -4.93 -1.00 13.40
C ALA A 108 -4.12 0.31 13.45
N GLY A 109 -2.81 0.17 13.64
CA GLY A 109 -1.82 1.23 13.47
C GLY A 109 -0.76 0.76 12.49
N PHE A 110 -0.17 1.69 11.74
CA PHE A 110 0.81 1.37 10.70
C PHE A 110 2.08 2.20 10.89
N ARG A 111 3.24 1.59 10.72
CA ARG A 111 4.53 2.28 10.60
C ARG A 111 5.18 1.87 9.29
N THR A 112 5.67 2.86 8.57
CA THR A 112 6.50 2.63 7.38
C THR A 112 7.97 2.65 7.77
N VAL A 113 8.72 1.64 7.32
CA VAL A 113 10.18 1.64 7.42
C VAL A 113 10.76 1.54 6.01
N ILE A 114 11.52 2.54 5.60
CA ILE A 114 12.23 2.53 4.33
C ILE A 114 13.69 2.18 4.59
N TRP A 115 14.16 1.09 4.01
CA TRP A 115 15.57 0.73 3.96
C TRP A 115 16.03 0.82 2.51
N PRO A 116 16.77 1.86 2.12
CA PRO A 116 17.20 2.03 0.74
C PRO A 116 18.35 1.07 0.39
N ALA A 117 18.41 0.63 -0.86
CA ALA A 117 19.60 -0.02 -1.39
C ALA A 117 20.73 1.02 -1.51
N CYS A 118 21.96 0.63 -1.18
CA CYS A 118 23.10 1.53 -1.40
C CYS A 118 23.31 1.80 -2.88
N ASN A 119 23.54 3.07 -3.21
CA ASN A 119 23.75 3.50 -4.58
C ASN A 119 25.04 2.93 -5.16
N GLY A 120 24.90 2.22 -6.28
CA GLY A 120 25.98 1.91 -7.19
C GLY A 120 26.42 3.14 -7.99
N ASP A 121 27.56 3.02 -8.68
CA ASP A 121 28.12 4.09 -9.50
C ASP A 121 27.52 4.15 -10.92
N LEU A 122 26.63 3.21 -11.28
CA LEU A 122 26.09 2.96 -12.62
C LEU A 122 27.14 2.54 -13.65
N VAL A 123 28.30 2.08 -13.19
CA VAL A 123 29.38 1.51 -14.01
C VAL A 123 29.64 0.06 -13.64
N ASN A 124 29.66 -0.22 -12.34
CA ASN A 124 29.89 -1.53 -11.74
C ASN A 124 28.62 -2.08 -11.07
N SER A 125 27.70 -1.22 -10.64
CA SER A 125 26.42 -1.62 -10.08
C SER A 125 25.32 -0.61 -10.38
N ILE A 126 24.12 -1.12 -10.65
CA ILE A 126 22.88 -0.35 -10.83
C ILE A 126 21.97 -0.40 -9.60
N ALA A 127 22.41 -1.02 -8.50
CA ALA A 127 21.66 -0.99 -7.26
C ALA A 127 21.52 0.44 -6.74
N GLY A 128 20.45 0.73 -6.01
CA GLY A 128 20.27 2.03 -5.39
C GLY A 128 18.83 2.45 -5.24
N MET A 129 18.67 3.70 -4.82
CA MET A 129 17.39 4.38 -4.72
C MET A 129 17.26 5.42 -5.83
N TYR A 130 16.06 5.49 -6.42
CA TYR A 130 15.78 6.32 -7.58
C TYR A 130 14.46 7.07 -7.41
N THR A 131 14.30 8.13 -8.21
CA THR A 131 12.99 8.68 -8.56
C THR A 131 12.66 8.34 -10.00
N ALA A 132 11.38 8.19 -10.36
CA ALA A 132 10.96 7.87 -11.72
C ALA A 132 10.15 9.01 -12.35
N SER A 133 10.37 9.27 -13.64
CA SER A 133 9.45 9.98 -14.52
C SER A 133 8.92 9.00 -15.57
N ILE A 134 7.65 9.15 -15.97
CA ILE A 134 6.95 8.13 -16.77
C ILE A 134 6.19 8.77 -17.92
N LEU A 135 6.37 8.19 -19.11
CA LEU A 135 5.54 8.43 -20.29
C LEU A 135 4.77 7.15 -20.61
N ARG A 136 3.44 7.23 -20.67
CA ARG A 136 2.58 6.11 -21.06
C ARG A 136 1.96 6.36 -22.42
N THR A 137 2.35 5.54 -23.39
CA THR A 137 1.80 5.55 -24.74
C THR A 137 0.88 4.35 -24.95
N ALA A 138 -0.11 4.49 -25.83
CA ALA A 138 -0.80 3.33 -26.36
C ALA A 138 0.11 2.64 -27.37
N THR A 139 -0.03 1.33 -27.55
CA THR A 139 0.72 0.58 -28.59
C THR A 139 0.48 1.12 -30.00
N SER A 140 -0.60 1.88 -30.23
CA SER A 140 -0.84 2.62 -31.47
C SER A 140 0.10 3.82 -31.69
N GLY A 141 0.99 4.11 -30.74
CA GLY A 141 1.92 5.24 -30.75
C GLY A 141 1.30 6.55 -30.24
N ALA A 142 0.03 6.56 -29.85
CA ALA A 142 -0.59 7.75 -29.27
C ALA A 142 -0.17 7.90 -27.81
N THR A 143 0.40 9.05 -27.44
CA THR A 143 0.59 9.39 -26.02
C THR A 143 -0.77 9.50 -25.35
N VAL A 144 -1.01 8.65 -24.35
CA VAL A 144 -2.29 8.64 -23.61
C VAL A 144 -2.13 9.43 -22.32
N ASN A 145 -0.98 9.31 -21.65
CA ASN A 145 -0.67 10.06 -20.44
C ASN A 145 0.83 10.32 -20.36
N TYR A 146 1.21 11.50 -19.88
CA TYR A 146 2.60 11.85 -19.60
C TYR A 146 2.70 12.46 -18.21
N THR A 147 3.62 11.94 -17.40
CA THR A 147 3.78 12.36 -16.02
C THR A 147 5.25 12.68 -15.75
N THR A 148 5.59 13.98 -15.72
CA THR A 148 6.95 14.52 -15.47
C THR A 148 7.31 14.66 -14.00
N ARG A 149 6.66 13.89 -13.14
CA ARG A 149 6.86 14.00 -11.71
C ARG A 149 7.85 12.94 -11.27
N ALA A 150 8.87 13.35 -10.51
CA ALA A 150 9.77 12.45 -9.79
C ALA A 150 8.98 11.68 -8.72
N PHE A 151 8.40 10.55 -9.10
CA PHE A 151 7.78 9.61 -8.17
C PHE A 151 8.85 8.80 -7.45
N GLY A 152 8.49 8.17 -6.34
CA GLY A 152 9.38 7.30 -5.60
C GLY A 152 9.11 7.33 -4.09
N PRO A 153 9.95 6.63 -3.32
CA PRO A 153 11.21 6.02 -3.74
C PRO A 153 11.03 4.77 -4.64
N TYR A 154 11.94 4.59 -5.60
CA TYR A 154 12.13 3.33 -6.32
C TYR A 154 13.41 2.66 -5.88
N PHE A 155 13.41 1.35 -5.83
CA PHE A 155 14.60 0.59 -5.48
C PHE A 155 14.99 -0.34 -6.62
N ILE A 156 16.30 -0.47 -6.80
CA ILE A 156 16.91 -1.58 -7.52
C ILE A 156 17.83 -2.27 -6.52
N ILE A 157 17.59 -3.56 -6.28
CA ILE A 157 18.44 -4.39 -5.41
C ILE A 157 19.31 -5.32 -6.26
N ASP A 158 20.51 -5.60 -5.77
CA ASP A 158 21.41 -6.59 -6.34
C ASP A 158 21.12 -7.96 -5.70
N LEU A 159 20.70 -8.93 -6.52
CA LEU A 159 20.46 -10.31 -6.11
C LEU A 159 21.74 -11.17 -6.19
N GLY A 160 22.85 -10.59 -6.62
CA GLY A 160 24.10 -11.26 -6.89
C GLY A 160 24.20 -11.78 -8.33
N GLY A 161 25.43 -12.08 -8.76
CA GLY A 161 25.68 -12.62 -10.10
C GLY A 161 25.36 -11.67 -11.26
N GLY A 162 25.24 -10.37 -10.99
CA GLY A 162 24.85 -9.37 -11.98
C GLY A 162 23.34 -9.31 -12.23
N VAL A 163 22.52 -9.98 -11.42
CA VAL A 163 21.05 -9.93 -11.51
C VAL A 163 20.52 -8.88 -10.55
N TYR A 164 19.68 -7.99 -11.08
CA TYR A 164 19.06 -6.90 -10.32
C TYR A 164 17.55 -7.02 -10.38
N GLN A 165 16.87 -6.71 -9.27
CA GLN A 165 15.41 -6.70 -9.22
C GLN A 165 14.89 -5.27 -9.03
N LEU A 166 13.88 -4.90 -9.80
CA LEU A 166 13.22 -3.60 -9.74
C LEU A 166 12.05 -3.66 -8.76
N SER A 167 11.86 -2.59 -7.97
CA SER A 167 10.70 -2.47 -7.09
C SER A 167 9.39 -2.30 -7.87
N ASP A 168 9.44 -1.63 -9.02
CA ASP A 168 8.28 -1.48 -9.92
C ASP A 168 8.71 -1.28 -11.38
N ALA A 169 8.39 -2.25 -12.22
CA ALA A 169 8.68 -2.26 -13.65
C ALA A 169 7.82 -1.31 -14.50
N ILE A 170 6.85 -0.59 -13.93
CA ILE A 170 6.14 0.51 -14.62
C ILE A 170 6.43 1.88 -14.00
N GLY A 171 7.48 1.96 -13.17
CA GLY A 171 7.92 3.19 -12.54
C GLY A 171 6.80 3.84 -11.72
N GLY A 172 6.00 3.05 -10.98
CA GLY A 172 4.97 3.49 -10.00
C GLY A 172 3.95 4.46 -10.56
N PHE A 173 3.67 4.29 -11.86
CA PHE A 173 2.63 5.01 -12.56
C PHE A 173 1.28 4.90 -11.84
N TYR A 174 0.90 3.70 -11.36
CA TYR A 174 -0.35 3.52 -10.62
C TYR A 174 -0.20 3.73 -9.12
N GLU A 175 0.86 3.19 -8.53
CA GLU A 175 1.14 3.32 -7.09
C GLU A 175 1.15 4.79 -6.66
N TYR A 176 2.05 5.59 -7.25
CA TYR A 176 2.24 6.99 -6.88
C TYR A 176 1.49 7.95 -7.81
N GLY A 177 1.44 7.65 -9.11
CA GLY A 177 0.83 8.56 -10.08
C GLY A 177 -0.68 8.69 -9.93
N TYR A 178 -1.36 7.59 -9.60
CA TYR A 178 -2.80 7.56 -9.32
C TYR A 178 -3.13 7.36 -7.84
N GLY A 179 -2.15 7.02 -7.00
CA GLY A 179 -2.37 6.77 -5.58
C GLY A 179 -3.13 5.46 -5.31
N TYR A 180 -3.02 4.47 -6.20
CA TYR A 180 -3.67 3.17 -5.99
C TYR A 180 -2.94 2.29 -4.98
N GLY A 181 -1.72 2.68 -4.60
CA GLY A 181 -0.91 1.95 -3.63
C GLY A 181 -0.08 0.82 -4.25
N PRO A 182 0.75 0.16 -3.42
CA PRO A 182 1.77 -0.78 -3.88
C PRO A 182 1.22 -2.06 -4.51
N ASP A 183 -0.02 -2.44 -4.21
CA ASP A 183 -0.69 -3.59 -4.85
C ASP A 183 -0.82 -3.44 -6.37
N TYR A 184 -0.59 -2.23 -6.90
CA TYR A 184 -0.64 -1.90 -8.33
C TYR A 184 0.73 -1.64 -8.94
N ALA A 185 1.82 -1.87 -8.19
CA ALA A 185 3.17 -1.91 -8.71
C ALA A 185 3.42 -3.20 -9.50
N ALA A 186 4.24 -3.13 -10.54
CA ALA A 186 4.70 -4.29 -11.30
C ALA A 186 6.00 -4.84 -10.67
N THR A 187 5.86 -5.55 -9.55
CA THR A 187 6.99 -6.11 -8.80
C THR A 187 7.52 -7.40 -9.44
N GLY A 188 8.77 -7.76 -9.13
CA GLY A 188 9.33 -9.06 -9.47
C GLY A 188 10.11 -9.14 -10.79
N LEU A 189 10.15 -8.07 -11.59
CA LEU A 189 10.96 -8.04 -12.81
C LEU A 189 12.45 -7.94 -12.46
N THR A 190 13.25 -8.79 -13.10
CA THR A 190 14.70 -8.77 -13.00
C THR A 190 15.38 -8.36 -14.30
N VAL A 191 16.57 -7.80 -14.17
CA VAL A 191 17.48 -7.46 -15.27
C VAL A 191 18.85 -8.04 -14.95
N THR A 192 19.43 -8.78 -15.90
CA THR A 192 20.80 -9.29 -15.82
C THR A 192 21.75 -8.34 -16.53
N ALA A 193 22.73 -7.82 -15.82
CA ALA A 193 23.80 -6.98 -16.36
C ALA A 193 24.94 -7.86 -16.90
N ASN A 194 24.95 -8.10 -18.21
CA ASN A 194 26.04 -8.82 -18.87
C ASN A 194 27.30 -7.94 -18.90
N ASN A 195 27.13 -6.65 -19.23
CA ASN A 195 28.17 -5.63 -19.17
C ASN A 195 27.57 -4.21 -19.13
N ILE A 196 27.56 -3.59 -17.94
CA ILE A 196 27.01 -2.25 -17.71
C ILE A 196 27.72 -1.19 -18.57
N ALA A 197 29.05 -1.28 -18.68
CA ALA A 197 29.85 -0.27 -19.40
C ALA A 197 29.52 -0.21 -20.90
N THR A 198 29.01 -1.29 -21.48
CA THR A 198 28.57 -1.35 -22.88
C THR A 198 27.05 -1.36 -23.04
N ASN A 199 26.29 -1.12 -21.96
CA ASN A 199 24.83 -1.22 -21.96
C ASN A 199 24.29 -2.57 -22.44
N ASP A 200 24.96 -3.66 -22.07
CA ASP A 200 24.53 -5.02 -22.40
C ASP A 200 23.76 -5.62 -21.22
N PHE A 201 22.44 -5.75 -21.39
CA PHE A 201 21.51 -6.25 -20.40
C PHE A 201 20.53 -7.27 -21.00
N THR A 202 20.16 -8.27 -20.21
CA THR A 202 19.12 -9.24 -20.52
C THR A 202 17.92 -9.05 -19.59
N HIS A 203 16.70 -9.08 -20.13
CA HIS A 203 15.46 -8.78 -19.41
C HIS A 203 14.30 -9.64 -19.94
N ASP A 204 14.43 -10.96 -19.77
CA ASP A 204 13.50 -11.94 -20.38
C ASP A 204 12.27 -12.26 -19.51
N ASP A 205 12.16 -11.65 -18.33
CA ASP A 205 11.06 -11.89 -17.41
C ASP A 205 9.73 -11.38 -17.99
N VAL A 206 8.68 -12.16 -17.73
CA VAL A 206 7.29 -11.78 -18.02
C VAL A 206 6.52 -11.78 -16.71
N ILE A 207 6.13 -10.59 -16.25
CA ILE A 207 5.42 -10.40 -14.98
C ILE A 207 4.02 -9.83 -15.21
N GLY A 208 3.23 -9.70 -14.14
CA GLY A 208 1.94 -8.99 -14.17
C GLY A 208 2.04 -7.58 -13.62
N VAL A 209 1.07 -6.73 -13.96
CA VAL A 209 0.93 -5.41 -13.33
C VAL A 209 0.05 -5.55 -12.10
N GLY A 210 0.65 -5.87 -10.95
CA GLY A 210 0.00 -5.97 -9.65
C GLY A 210 -1.38 -6.63 -9.71
N ALA A 211 -2.36 -6.01 -9.04
CA ALA A 211 -3.75 -6.46 -9.02
C ALA A 211 -4.49 -6.40 -10.37
N PHE A 212 -3.97 -5.69 -11.38
CA PHE A 212 -4.58 -5.69 -12.73
C PHE A 212 -4.24 -6.94 -13.54
N GLY A 213 -3.09 -7.57 -13.28
CA GLY A 213 -2.60 -8.71 -14.06
C GLY A 213 -2.15 -8.33 -15.47
N GLY A 214 -2.47 -9.18 -16.45
CA GLY A 214 -1.90 -9.10 -17.80
C GLY A 214 -0.43 -9.51 -17.84
N SER A 215 0.18 -9.53 -19.03
CA SER A 215 1.62 -9.75 -19.17
C SER A 215 2.32 -8.43 -19.46
N LEU A 216 3.39 -8.17 -18.71
CA LEU A 216 4.29 -7.04 -18.85
C LEU A 216 5.66 -7.59 -19.21
N ASN A 217 6.25 -7.06 -20.29
CA ASN A 217 7.56 -7.47 -20.79
C ASN A 217 8.41 -6.22 -20.92
N MET A 218 9.66 -6.26 -20.47
CA MET A 218 10.62 -5.20 -20.78
C MET A 218 11.07 -5.33 -22.24
N THR A 219 11.15 -4.21 -22.94
CA THR A 219 11.50 -4.16 -24.37
C THR A 219 12.76 -3.35 -24.64
N ASP A 220 13.16 -2.50 -23.70
CA ASP A 220 14.40 -1.73 -23.76
C ASP A 220 14.90 -1.45 -22.35
N PHE A 221 16.21 -1.35 -22.18
CA PHE A 221 16.87 -1.00 -20.92
C PHE A 221 18.26 -0.42 -21.18
N SER A 222 18.53 0.75 -20.63
CA SER A 222 19.82 1.43 -20.75
C SER A 222 20.16 2.22 -19.49
N VAL A 223 21.46 2.44 -19.29
CA VAL A 223 22.08 3.06 -18.13
C VAL A 223 23.04 4.14 -18.61
N ASN A 224 22.94 5.32 -17.99
CA ASN A 224 23.83 6.43 -18.23
C ASN A 224 24.48 6.91 -16.92
N PRO A 225 25.75 6.55 -16.67
CA PRO A 225 26.45 6.95 -15.45
C PRO A 225 26.75 8.45 -15.37
N VAL A 226 26.75 9.17 -16.50
CA VAL A 226 27.04 10.62 -16.54
C VAL A 226 25.83 11.41 -16.06
N THR A 227 24.63 11.08 -16.56
CA THR A 227 23.37 11.73 -16.15
C THR A 227 22.77 11.12 -14.89
N LYS A 228 23.34 10.00 -14.40
CA LYS A 228 22.83 9.24 -13.26
C LYS A 228 21.40 8.74 -13.49
N THR A 229 21.15 8.26 -14.70
CA THR A 229 19.84 7.78 -15.13
C THR A 229 19.85 6.35 -15.62
N ILE A 230 18.70 5.69 -15.48
CA ILE A 230 18.37 4.42 -16.12
C ILE A 230 17.09 4.67 -16.90
N GLU A 231 17.05 4.27 -18.17
CA GLU A 231 15.89 4.41 -19.04
C GLU A 231 15.46 3.03 -19.51
N PHE A 232 14.18 2.71 -19.38
CA PHE A 232 13.64 1.44 -19.84
C PHE A 232 12.23 1.59 -20.37
N ALA A 233 11.81 0.62 -21.18
CA ALA A 233 10.45 0.53 -21.69
C ALA A 233 9.86 -0.84 -21.36
N THR A 234 8.58 -0.85 -20.97
CA THR A 234 7.83 -2.10 -20.77
C THR A 234 6.53 -2.07 -21.57
N ASP A 235 6.24 -3.15 -22.30
CA ASP A 235 5.00 -3.38 -23.03
C ASP A 235 4.05 -4.23 -22.19
N TRP A 236 2.87 -3.67 -21.90
CA TRP A 236 1.78 -4.33 -21.20
C TRP A 236 0.73 -4.81 -22.18
N SER A 237 0.31 -6.08 -22.03
CA SER A 237 -0.65 -6.78 -22.90
C SER A 237 -1.99 -6.09 -23.11
N PHE A 238 -2.31 -5.08 -22.30
CA PHE A 238 -3.52 -4.25 -22.45
C PHE A 238 -3.34 -3.05 -23.39
N GLY A 239 -2.26 -3.04 -24.18
CA GLY A 239 -2.04 -2.08 -25.26
C GLY A 239 -1.38 -0.78 -24.80
N TYR A 240 -0.55 -0.85 -23.76
CA TYR A 240 0.18 0.31 -23.24
C TYR A 240 1.68 0.01 -23.14
N VAL A 241 2.49 1.00 -23.48
CA VAL A 241 3.92 1.01 -23.22
C VAL A 241 4.21 2.06 -22.16
N PHE A 242 5.03 1.69 -21.17
CA PHE A 242 5.54 2.59 -20.15
C PHE A 242 7.01 2.84 -20.43
N GLU A 243 7.35 4.06 -20.77
CA GLU A 243 8.73 4.55 -20.91
C GLU A 243 9.08 5.24 -19.59
N VAL A 244 10.05 4.68 -18.88
CA VAL A 244 10.43 5.09 -17.54
C VAL A 244 11.86 5.62 -17.56
N THR A 245 12.04 6.80 -16.97
CA THR A 245 13.35 7.37 -16.68
C THR A 245 13.54 7.40 -15.17
N LEU A 246 14.42 6.55 -14.66
CA LEU A 246 14.89 6.60 -13.29
C LEU A 246 16.05 7.58 -13.15
N THR A 247 16.05 8.38 -12.10
CA THR A 247 17.16 9.28 -11.71
C THR A 247 17.61 8.91 -10.31
N GLN A 248 18.89 8.58 -10.15
CA GLN A 248 19.46 8.16 -8.87
C GLN A 248 19.38 9.32 -7.86
N VAL A 249 18.82 9.08 -6.67
CA VAL A 249 18.80 10.07 -5.59
C VAL A 249 20.09 9.99 -4.78
N GLN A 250 20.64 11.14 -4.36
CA GLN A 250 21.87 11.21 -3.57
C GLN A 250 21.71 10.59 -2.19
#